data_AF-A0A835PL17-F1
#
_entry.id   AF-A0A835PL17-F1
#
_cell.length_a   1.000
_cell.length_b   1.000
_cell.length_c   1.000
_cell.angle_alpha   90.00
_cell.angle_beta   90.00
_cell.angle_gamma   90.00
#
_symmetry.space_group_name_H-M   'P 1'
#
loop_
_entity.id
_entity.type
_entity.pdbx_description
1 polymer ?
#
loop_
_entity_poly.entity_id
_entity_poly.type
_entity_poly.pdbx_seq_one_letter_code
_entity_poly.pdbx_strand_id
1 'polypeptide(L)'
;MERYNNFQIPCDWMQDSGVISQIKLASVKLAMKYMKRVTSEIEAIDGGTEEEDLMLQGVRFAFRVHQFAGGFDAETMRAFQELKDKARKLQAHKQKQQRTSTGPLYLTAC
;
A
#
# COMPACT_ATOMS: atom_id res chain seq x y z
N MET A 1 -15.06 25.01 -25.35
CA MET A 1 -13.97 25.97 -25.11
C MET A 1 -14.43 27.43 -25.21
N GLU A 2 -15.31 27.80 -26.15
CA GLU A 2 -15.77 29.20 -26.36
C GLU A 2 -16.23 29.94 -25.09
N ARG A 3 -16.95 29.26 -24.17
CA ARG A 3 -17.38 29.90 -22.91
C ARG A 3 -16.23 30.43 -22.07
N TYR A 4 -15.10 29.73 -22.01
CA TYR A 4 -13.94 30.14 -21.21
C TYR A 4 -13.09 31.20 -21.94
N ASN A 5 -13.06 31.14 -23.27
CA ASN A 5 -12.38 32.13 -24.11
C ASN A 5 -12.97 33.54 -23.92
N ASN A 6 -14.29 33.65 -23.77
CA ASN A 6 -14.97 34.93 -23.53
C ASN A 6 -14.59 35.59 -22.19
N PHE A 7 -14.13 34.81 -21.21
CA PHE A 7 -13.62 35.31 -19.93
C PHE A 7 -12.09 35.43 -19.89
N GLN A 8 -11.41 35.24 -21.02
CA GLN A 8 -9.94 35.23 -21.12
C GLN A 8 -9.28 34.26 -20.13
N ILE A 9 -9.98 33.18 -19.74
CA ILE A 9 -9.43 32.17 -18.85
C ILE A 9 -8.44 31.35 -19.70
N PRO A 10 -7.14 31.33 -19.36
CA PRO A 10 -6.18 30.48 -20.06
C PRO A 10 -6.66 29.04 -19.94
N CYS A 11 -6.82 28.33 -21.05
CA CYS A 11 -7.26 26.93 -21.05
C CYS A 11 -6.19 25.98 -21.57
N ASP A 12 -5.06 26.51 -22.04
CA ASP A 12 -3.96 25.72 -22.61
C ASP A 12 -3.36 24.75 -21.60
N TRP A 13 -3.32 25.12 -20.32
CA TRP A 13 -2.89 24.24 -19.24
C TRP A 13 -3.89 23.11 -18.91
N MET A 14 -5.16 23.25 -19.31
CA MET A 14 -6.17 22.18 -19.19
C MET A 14 -6.15 21.23 -20.39
N GLN A 15 -5.46 21.57 -21.46
CA GLN A 15 -5.33 20.68 -22.61
C GLN A 15 -4.57 19.42 -22.16
N ASP A 16 -5.16 18.26 -22.42
CA ASP A 16 -4.54 16.99 -22.06
C ASP A 16 -3.33 16.74 -22.98
N SER A 17 -2.16 17.17 -22.51
CA SER A 17 -0.87 16.87 -23.13
C SER A 17 -0.42 15.42 -22.86
N GLY A 18 -1.21 14.62 -22.14
CA GLY A 18 -0.86 13.28 -21.70
C GLY A 18 0.12 13.24 -20.53
N VAL A 19 0.62 14.39 -20.06
CA VAL A 19 1.57 14.47 -18.93
C VAL A 19 0.98 13.85 -17.66
N ILE A 20 -0.32 14.07 -17.39
CA ILE A 20 -1.00 13.47 -16.24
C ILE A 20 -0.95 11.94 -16.31
N SER A 21 -1.22 11.36 -17.50
CA SER A 21 -1.17 9.91 -17.72
C SER A 21 0.25 9.35 -17.53
N GLN A 22 1.28 10.09 -17.97
CA GLN A 22 2.67 9.70 -17.73
C GLN A 22 3.04 9.74 -16.25
N ILE A 23 2.62 10.76 -15.52
CA ILE A 23 2.83 10.87 -14.07
C ILE A 23 2.16 9.70 -13.36
N LYS A 24 0.89 9.39 -13.68
CA LYS A 24 0.19 8.23 -13.13
C LYS A 24 0.94 6.93 -13.39
N LEU A 25 1.40 6.70 -14.62
CA LEU A 25 2.17 5.51 -14.99
C LEU A 25 3.49 5.42 -14.20
N ALA A 26 4.21 6.53 -14.06
CA ALA A 26 5.44 6.58 -13.28
C ALA A 26 5.19 6.29 -11.78
N SER A 27 4.10 6.84 -11.22
CA SER A 27 3.69 6.54 -9.84
C SER A 27 3.35 5.07 -9.63
N VAL A 28 2.64 4.42 -10.57
CA VAL A 28 2.33 2.98 -10.50
C VAL A 28 3.60 2.14 -10.52
N LYS A 29 4.55 2.45 -11.42
CA LYS A 29 5.86 1.78 -11.46
C LYS A 29 6.64 1.95 -10.15
N LEU A 30 6.59 3.14 -9.56
CA LEU A 30 7.21 3.40 -8.26
C LEU A 30 6.54 2.60 -7.14
N ALA A 31 5.21 2.55 -7.10
CA ALA A 31 4.46 1.73 -6.16
C ALA A 31 4.86 0.27 -6.23
N MET A 32 4.96 -0.29 -7.44
CA MET A 32 5.42 -1.66 -7.61
C MET A 32 6.81 -1.90 -6.99
N LYS A 33 7.80 -1.05 -7.33
CA LYS A 33 9.17 -1.18 -6.79
C LYS A 33 9.19 -1.06 -5.27
N TYR A 34 8.43 -0.11 -4.73
CA TYR A 34 8.33 0.10 -3.29
C TYR A 34 7.69 -1.10 -2.58
N MET A 35 6.56 -1.62 -3.08
CA MET A 35 5.91 -2.80 -2.50
C MET A 35 6.83 -4.03 -2.50
N LYS A 36 7.54 -4.28 -3.62
CA LYS A 36 8.54 -5.35 -3.71
C LYS A 36 9.65 -5.17 -2.65
N ARG A 37 10.13 -3.93 -2.45
CA ARG A 37 11.14 -3.62 -1.43
C ARG A 37 10.61 -3.83 -0.01
N VAL A 38 9.43 -3.31 0.30
CA VAL A 38 8.79 -3.48 1.62
C VAL A 38 8.62 -4.96 1.95
N THR A 39 8.13 -5.77 1.01
CA THR A 39 8.01 -7.22 1.22
C THR A 39 9.35 -7.88 1.53
N SER A 40 10.43 -7.50 0.84
CA SER A 40 11.78 -8.03 1.10
C SER A 40 12.35 -7.60 2.45
N GLU A 41 12.12 -6.36 2.87
CA GLU A 41 12.60 -5.85 4.17
C GLU A 41 11.86 -6.49 5.34
N ILE A 42 10.54 -6.68 5.20
CA ILE A 42 9.72 -7.41 6.18
C ILE A 42 10.26 -8.83 6.41
N GLU A 43 10.74 -9.50 5.36
CA GLU A 43 11.36 -10.82 5.49
C GLU A 43 12.74 -10.81 6.16
N ALA A 44 13.42 -9.66 6.17
CA ALA A 44 14.73 -9.49 6.78
C ALA A 44 14.66 -9.06 8.26
N ILE A 45 13.55 -8.46 8.69
CA ILE A 45 13.31 -8.05 10.08
C ILE A 45 12.90 -9.28 10.90
N ASP A 46 13.51 -9.48 12.07
CA ASP A 46 13.19 -10.58 13.00
C ASP A 46 11.97 -10.24 13.88
N GLY A 47 10.86 -9.90 13.22
CA GLY A 47 9.59 -9.56 13.85
C GLY A 47 9.58 -8.25 14.66
N GLY A 48 8.42 -7.94 15.23
CA GLY A 48 8.23 -6.81 16.15
C GLY A 48 7.48 -5.62 15.56
N THR A 49 7.46 -4.49 16.28
CA THR A 49 6.68 -3.30 15.91
C THR A 49 7.17 -2.66 14.60
N GLU A 50 8.48 -2.73 14.33
CA GLU A 50 9.07 -2.15 13.11
C GLU A 50 8.56 -2.84 11.84
N GLU A 51 8.39 -4.16 11.87
CA GLU A 51 7.82 -4.95 10.76
C GLU A 51 6.38 -4.49 10.45
N GLU A 52 5.58 -4.26 11.49
CA GLU A 52 4.18 -3.84 11.36
C GLU A 52 4.03 -2.41 10.86
N ASP A 53 4.86 -1.50 11.35
CA ASP A 53 4.87 -0.11 10.93
C ASP A 53 5.29 0.01 9.46
N LEU A 54 6.34 -0.71 9.06
CA LEU A 54 6.80 -0.78 7.67
C LEU A 54 5.72 -1.38 6.77
N MET A 55 5.04 -2.43 7.23
CA MET A 55 3.92 -3.03 6.52
C MET A 55 2.78 -2.00 6.34
N LEU A 56 2.37 -1.32 7.40
CA LEU A 56 1.29 -0.34 7.33
C LEU A 56 1.62 0.82 6.38
N GLN A 57 2.87 1.30 6.39
CA GLN A 57 3.35 2.30 5.44
C GLN A 57 3.28 1.77 4.00
N GLY A 58 3.74 0.53 3.79
CA GLY A 58 3.58 -0.27 2.56
C GLY A 58 2.18 -0.16 1.95
N VAL A 59 1.18 -0.59 2.71
CA VAL A 59 -0.23 -0.61 2.26
C VAL A 59 -0.77 0.80 2.03
N ARG A 60 -0.49 1.75 2.93
CA ARG A 60 -1.01 3.13 2.83
C ARG A 60 -0.49 3.81 1.56
N PHE A 61 0.80 3.66 1.26
CA PHE A 61 1.38 4.20 0.06
C PHE A 61 0.77 3.58 -1.20
N ALA A 62 0.69 2.25 -1.26
CA ALA A 62 0.09 1.55 -2.39
C ALA A 62 -1.37 2.00 -2.63
N PHE A 63 -2.18 2.10 -1.58
CA PHE A 63 -3.56 2.58 -1.68
C PHE A 63 -3.65 4.00 -2.24
N ARG A 64 -2.76 4.92 -1.81
CA ARG A 64 -2.75 6.30 -2.32
C ARG A 64 -2.41 6.35 -3.81
N VAL A 65 -1.43 5.55 -4.25
CA VAL A 65 -1.10 5.49 -5.68
C VAL A 65 -2.22 4.85 -6.49
N HIS A 66 -2.85 3.79 -5.99
CA HIS A 66 -4.00 3.15 -6.63
C HIS A 66 -5.13 4.14 -6.90
N GLN A 67 -5.52 4.92 -5.87
CA GLN A 67 -6.57 5.93 -5.99
C GLN A 67 -6.18 7.08 -6.93
N PHE A 68 -4.91 7.47 -6.93
CA PHE A 68 -4.40 8.52 -7.81
C PHE A 68 -4.39 8.08 -9.29
N ALA A 69 -3.90 6.87 -9.57
CA ALA A 69 -3.76 6.35 -10.92
C ALA A 69 -5.08 5.81 -11.49
N GLY A 70 -6.06 5.51 -10.63
CA GLY A 70 -7.32 4.88 -11.01
C GLY A 70 -7.21 3.36 -11.20
N GLY A 71 -6.21 2.74 -10.59
CA GLY A 71 -5.94 1.31 -10.75
C GLY A 71 -4.46 0.97 -10.81
N PHE A 72 -4.19 -0.32 -10.85
CA PHE A 72 -2.87 -0.90 -11.10
C PHE A 72 -2.95 -1.84 -12.30
N ASP A 73 -1.84 -1.95 -13.03
CA ASP A 73 -1.67 -3.00 -14.03
C ASP A 73 -1.54 -4.40 -13.37
N ALA A 74 -1.58 -5.45 -14.18
CA ALA A 74 -1.55 -6.83 -13.69
C ALA A 74 -0.28 -7.19 -12.90
N GLU A 75 0.88 -6.64 -13.25
CA GLU A 75 2.13 -6.89 -12.53
C GLU A 75 2.10 -6.18 -11.17
N THR A 76 1.69 -4.90 -11.16
CA THR A 76 1.61 -4.10 -9.95
C THR A 76 0.54 -4.65 -8.98
N MET A 77 -0.59 -5.14 -9.49
CA MET A 77 -1.62 -5.81 -8.68
C MET A 77 -1.09 -7.07 -8.00
N ARG A 78 -0.20 -7.83 -8.65
CA ARG A 78 0.42 -9.02 -8.06
C ARG A 78 1.31 -8.65 -6.87
N ALA A 79 2.17 -7.65 -7.03
CA ALA A 79 3.00 -7.14 -5.95
C ALA A 79 2.17 -6.62 -4.76
N PHE A 80 1.04 -5.96 -5.04
CA PHE A 80 0.11 -5.51 -4.00
C PHE A 80 -0.57 -6.68 -3.27
N GLN A 81 -0.94 -7.73 -3.99
CA GLN A 81 -1.56 -8.91 -3.40
C GLN A 81 -0.59 -9.67 -2.48
N GLU A 82 0.67 -9.84 -2.90
CA GLU A 82 1.73 -10.44 -2.07
C GLU A 82 1.92 -9.66 -0.76
N LEU A 83 2.01 -8.34 -0.87
CA LEU A 83 2.13 -7.43 0.27
C LEU A 83 0.94 -7.56 1.23
N LYS A 84 -0.30 -7.64 0.71
CA LYS A 84 -1.52 -7.82 1.50
C LYS A 84 -1.58 -9.18 2.20
N ASP A 85 -1.13 -10.25 1.54
CA ASP A 85 -1.14 -11.58 2.12
C ASP A 85 -0.12 -11.71 3.25
N LYS A 86 1.04 -11.03 3.15
CA LYS A 86 1.98 -10.88 4.27
C LYS A 86 1.35 -10.15 5.45
N ALA A 87 0.70 -9.01 5.21
CA ALA A 87 0.00 -8.26 6.27
C ALA A 87 -1.02 -9.13 7.03
N ARG A 88 -1.79 -9.96 6.31
CA ARG A 88 -2.75 -10.90 6.91
C ARG A 88 -2.08 -11.96 7.77
N LYS A 89 -0.94 -12.51 7.32
CA LYS A 89 -0.18 -13.50 8.10
C LYS A 89 0.32 -12.91 9.41
N LEU A 90 0.84 -11.68 9.39
CA LEU A 90 1.29 -10.99 10.61
C LEU A 90 0.15 -10.80 11.62
N GLN A 91 -1.01 -10.36 11.15
CA GLN A 91 -2.20 -10.24 12.00
C GLN A 91 -2.64 -11.58 12.62
N ALA A 92 -2.58 -12.67 11.84
CA ALA A 92 -2.95 -14.00 12.32
C ALA A 92 -1.96 -14.55 13.38
N HIS A 93 -0.66 -14.30 13.23
CA HIS A 93 0.34 -14.69 14.25
C HIS A 93 0.11 -13.97 15.57
N LYS A 94 -0.23 -12.67 15.55
CA LYS A 94 -0.60 -11.92 16.76
C LYS A 94 -1.81 -12.48 17.49
N GLN A 95 -2.87 -12.84 16.76
CA GLN A 95 -4.08 -13.42 17.37
C GLN A 95 -3.78 -14.76 18.06
N LYS A 96 -2.85 -15.57 17.52
CA LYS A 96 -2.41 -16.82 18.16
C LYS A 96 -1.59 -16.55 19.42
N GLN A 97 -0.63 -15.63 19.38
CA GLN A 97 0.21 -15.29 20.54
C GLN A 97 -0.59 -14.69 21.70
N GLN A 98 -1.57 -13.83 21.41
CA GLN A 98 -2.45 -13.25 22.44
C GLN A 98 -3.35 -14.30 23.11
N ARG A 99 -3.80 -15.32 22.37
CA ARG A 99 -4.58 -16.44 22.93
C ARG A 99 -3.74 -17.36 23.82
N THR A 100 -2.45 -17.52 23.54
CA THR A 100 -1.55 -18.33 24.36
C THR A 100 -1.09 -17.62 25.65
N SER A 101 -1.03 -16.28 25.67
CA SER A 101 -0.70 -15.51 26.88
C SER A 101 -1.86 -15.34 27.85
N THR A 102 -3.09 -15.73 27.48
CA THR A 102 -4.30 -15.68 28.32
C THR A 102 -4.87 -17.06 28.63
N GLY A 103 -4.04 -18.11 28.63
CA GLY A 103 -4.43 -19.44 29.16
C GLY A 103 -4.70 -19.37 30.67
N PRO A 104 -5.66 -20.14 31.21
CA PRO A 104 -6.19 -19.92 32.55
C PRO A 104 -5.11 -20.11 33.62
N LEU A 105 -4.86 -19.06 34.42
CA LEU A 105 -4.09 -19.09 35.67
C LEU A 105 -4.78 -19.92 36.79
N TYR A 106 -5.62 -20.89 36.43
CA TYR A 106 -6.36 -21.71 37.36
C TYR A 106 -6.31 -23.15 36.90
N LEU A 107 -5.17 -23.84 37.08
CA LEU A 107 -5.10 -25.32 37.13
C LEU A 107 -3.73 -25.86 37.61
N THR A 108 -2.99 -25.09 38.43
CA THR A 108 -1.85 -25.64 39.19
C THR A 108 -1.90 -25.15 40.64
N ALA A 109 -2.77 -25.77 41.43
CA ALA A 109 -2.59 -25.93 42.87
C ALA A 109 -3.19 -27.29 43.23
N CYS A 110 -2.38 -28.10 43.90
CA CYS A 110 -2.66 -29.47 44.33
C CYS A 110 -3.93 -29.63 45.17
#